data_AF-C5AT36-F1
#
_entry.id   AF-C5AT36-F1
#
_cell.length_a   1.000
_cell.length_b   1.000
_cell.length_c   1.000
_cell.angle_alpha   90.00
_cell.angle_beta   90.00
_cell.angle_gamma   90.00
#
_symmetry.space_group_name_H-M   'P 1'
#
loop_
_entity.id
_entity.type
_entity.pdbx_description
1 polymer ?
#
loop_
_entity_poly.entity_id
_entity_poly.type
_entity_poly.pdbx_seq_one_letter_code
_entity_poly.pdbx_strand_id
1 'polypeptide(L)' 'MADVATVIEQAQREGRDLATALRIARVTLAYVSGPEPEPDQARALEALDRQLRALSD' A
#
# COMPACT_ATOMS: atom_id res chain seq x y z
N MET A 1 -0.62 -7.70 -12.41
CA MET A 1 -0.88 -7.41 -10.98
C MET A 1 -0.84 -5.90 -10.80
N ALA A 2 -1.76 -5.31 -10.05
CA ALA A 2 -1.69 -3.87 -9.76
C ALA A 2 -0.41 -3.61 -8.95
N ASP A 3 0.51 -2.85 -9.54
CA ASP A 3 1.77 -2.51 -8.91
C ASP A 3 1.51 -1.46 -7.82
N VAL A 4 1.86 -1.79 -6.58
CA VAL A 4 1.76 -0.91 -5.40
C VAL A 4 2.44 0.44 -5.70
N ALA A 5 3.54 0.45 -6.44
CA ALA A 5 4.23 1.68 -6.84
C ALA A 5 3.34 2.56 -7.74
N THR A 6 2.62 1.95 -8.69
CA THR A 6 1.68 2.68 -9.57
C THR A 6 0.55 3.31 -8.77
N VAL A 7 0.03 2.63 -7.75
CA VAL A 7 -1.03 3.16 -6.88
C VAL A 7 -0.54 4.36 -6.07
N ILE A 8 0.68 4.27 -5.52
CA ILE A 8 1.30 5.37 -4.76
C ILE A 8 1.54 6.58 -5.68
N GLU A 9 2.16 6.37 -6.85
CA GLU A 9 2.40 7.43 -7.82
C GLU A 9 1.12 8.12 -8.25
N GLN A 10 0.07 7.34 -8.53
CA GLN A 10 -1.21 7.89 -8.96
C GLN A 10 -1.83 8.75 -7.85
N ALA A 11 -1.86 8.26 -6.60
CA ALA A 11 -2.38 9.02 -5.49
C ALA A 11 -1.59 10.33 -5.26
N GLN A 12 -0.27 10.30 -5.43
CA GLN A 12 0.56 11.51 -5.35
C GLN A 12 0.29 12.49 -6.50
N ARG A 13 0.09 12.01 -7.74
CA ARG A 13 -0.32 12.85 -8.88
C ARG A 13 -1.68 13.52 -8.64
N GLU A 14 -2.56 12.86 -7.90
CA GLU A 14 -3.86 13.41 -7.46
C GLU A 14 -3.76 14.36 -6.25
N GLY A 15 -2.54 14.69 -5.81
CA GLY A 15 -2.32 15.62 -4.70
C GLY A 15 -2.58 15.01 -3.32
N ARG A 16 -2.64 13.67 -3.20
CA ARG A 16 -2.72 13.01 -1.90
C ARG A 16 -1.36 13.04 -1.22
N ASP A 17 -1.38 13.27 0.09
CA ASP A 17 -0.18 13.12 0.90
C ASP A 17 0.33 11.67 0.89
N LEU A 18 1.61 11.48 1.26
CA LEU A 18 2.26 10.18 1.26
C LEU A 18 1.54 9.16 2.16
N ALA A 19 1.05 9.58 3.32
CA ALA A 19 0.33 8.69 4.24
C ALA A 19 -0.97 8.16 3.62
N THR A 20 -1.71 9.03 2.92
CA THR A 20 -2.94 8.68 2.20
C THR A 20 -2.62 7.78 1.01
N ALA A 21 -1.58 8.09 0.24
CA ALA A 21 -1.13 7.25 -0.87
C ALA A 21 -0.78 5.82 -0.41
N LEU A 22 -0.04 5.69 0.69
CA LEU A 22 0.31 4.40 1.29
C LEU A 22 -0.91 3.64 1.81
N ARG A 23 -1.91 4.32 2.41
CA ARG A 23 -3.17 3.69 2.81
C ARG A 23 -3.94 3.14 1.62
N ILE A 24 -4.03 3.89 0.52
CA ILE A 24 -4.69 3.44 -0.72
C ILE A 24 -3.97 2.22 -1.28
N ALA A 25 -2.63 2.26 -1.33
CA ALA A 25 -1.82 1.16 -1.83
C ALA A 25 -1.98 -0.11 -1.00
N ARG A 26 -2.01 0.02 0.34
CA ARG A 26 -2.26 -1.08 1.27
C ARG A 26 -3.64 -1.72 1.06
N VAL A 27 -4.70 -0.91 0.98
CA VAL A 27 -6.06 -1.42 0.77
C VAL A 27 -6.18 -2.10 -0.59
N THR A 28 -5.59 -1.50 -1.63
CA THR A 28 -5.56 -2.08 -2.98
C THR A 28 -4.86 -3.43 -2.97
N LEU A 29 -3.67 -3.51 -2.36
CA LEU A 29 -2.91 -4.75 -2.25
C LEU A 29 -3.70 -5.81 -1.48
N ALA A 30 -4.29 -5.47 -0.33
CA ALA A 30 -5.09 -6.41 0.45
C ALA A 30 -6.29 -6.95 -0.34
N TYR A 31 -6.97 -6.08 -1.11
CA TYR A 31 -8.10 -6.48 -1.94
C TYR A 31 -7.70 -7.47 -3.05
N VAL A 32 -6.61 -7.19 -3.77
CA VAL A 32 -6.16 -8.08 -4.86
C VAL A 32 -5.55 -9.39 -4.35
N SER A 33 -4.99 -9.38 -3.15
CA SER A 33 -4.34 -10.56 -2.55
C SER A 33 -5.35 -11.56 -1.97
N GLY A 34 -6.57 -11.10 -1.66
CA GLY A 34 -7.60 -11.94 -1.06
C GLY A 34 -7.30 -12.33 0.39
N PRO A 35 -8.09 -13.26 0.97
CA PRO A 35 -7.98 -13.64 2.38
C PRO A 35 -6.71 -14.45 2.72
N GLU A 36 -6.10 -15.10 1.73
CA GLU A 36 -4.87 -15.88 1.87
C GLU A 36 -3.82 -15.37 0.88
N PRO A 37 -3.12 -14.26 1.21
CA PRO A 37 -2.13 -13.65 0.33
C PRO A 37 -0.93 -14.57 0.10
N GLU A 38 -0.35 -14.51 -1.09
CA GLU A 38 0.94 -15.15 -1.36
C GLU A 38 2.03 -14.55 -0.46
N PRO A 39 3.13 -15.28 -0.18
CA PRO A 39 4.17 -14.83 0.74
C PRO A 39 4.75 -13.44 0.40
N ASP A 40 4.93 -13.13 -0.88
CA ASP A 40 5.46 -11.82 -1.29
C ASP A 40 4.44 -10.69 -1.14
N GLN A 41 3.15 -10.99 -1.31
CA GLN A 41 2.05 -10.06 -1.08
C GLN A 41 1.92 -9.76 0.43
N ALA A 42 2.03 -10.78 1.28
CA ALA A 42 2.04 -10.63 2.74
C ALA A 42 3.21 -9.76 3.22
N ARG A 43 4.42 -9.99 2.69
CA ARG A 43 5.61 -9.15 2.99
C ARG A 43 5.41 -7.69 2.56
N ALA A 44 4.80 -7.47 1.40
CA ALA A 44 4.51 -6.12 0.92
C ALA A 44 3.46 -5.41 1.79
N LEU A 45 2.43 -6.11 2.25
CA LEU A 45 1.47 -5.58 3.22
C LEU A 45 2.14 -5.18 4.55
N GLU A 46 3.00 -6.04 5.10
CA GLU A 46 3.77 -5.73 6.31
C GLU A 46 4.73 -4.55 6.14
N ALA A 47 5.34 -4.40 4.96
CA ALA A 47 6.19 -3.26 4.65
C ALA A 47 5.40 -1.94 4.64
N LEU A 48 4.23 -1.93 4.00
CA LEU A 48 3.34 -0.78 3.98
C LEU A 48 2.83 -0.44 5.39
N ASP A 49 2.49 -1.44 6.20
CA ASP A 49 2.07 -1.24 7.59
C ASP A 49 3.16 -0.61 8.45
N ARG A 50 4.43 -1.02 8.26
CA ARG A 50 5.57 -0.40 8.94
C ARG A 50 5.77 1.06 8.53
N GLN A 51 5.66 1.36 7.24
CA GLN A 51 5.78 2.74 6.74
C GLN A 51 4.67 3.64 7.29
N LEU A 52 3.43 3.15 7.34
CA LEU A 52 2.30 3.90 7.89
C LEU A 52 2.45 4.21 9.38
N ARG A 53 3.00 3.27 10.17
CA ARG A 53 3.31 3.50 11.58
C ARG A 53 4.38 4.57 11.75
N ALA A 54 5.46 4.49 10.98
CA ALA A 54 6.57 5.46 11.04
C ALA A 54 6.16 6.89 10.65
N LEU A 55 5.07 7.08 9.90
CA LEU A 55 4.50 8.39 9.55
C LEU A 55 3.52 8.93 10.61
N SER A 56 3.11 8.09 11.56
CA SER A 56 2.15 8.45 12.61
C SER A 56 2.82 8.76 13.95
N ASP A 57 4.10 8.40 14.10
CA ASP A 57 4.99 8.75 15.21
C ASP A 57 5.69 10.10 14.96
#